data_AF-A0A9X3HTF5-F1
#
_entry.id   AF-A0A9X3HTF5-F1
#
_cell.length_a   1.000
_cell.length_b   1.000
_cell.length_c   1.000
_cell.angle_alpha   90.00
_cell.angle_beta   90.00
_cell.angle_gamma   90.00
#
_symmetry.space_group_name_H-M   'P 1'
#
loop_
_entity.id
_entity.type
_entity.pdbx_description
1 polymer ?
#
loop_
_entity_poly.entity_id
_entity_poly.type
_entity_poly.pdbx_seq_one_letter_code
_entity_poly.pdbx_strand_id
1 'polypeptide(L)'
;MDVVKKIYHYAEPNLTLVGWMGFVGFPVYYYIWAFMFPQPYESMLLRGFCAVVLLVLALRDYIPSYLQKYLPYYYVATITFCLPFFFMFMLLMNDWSTVWVMSLMACIFLHVLLVHESKVLFLQTILSIIAAALTTWTIKGEITYNMVMWPYIPIFLFTYVFGNLFYFRNQAEHESKVSIAKAFGAGIAHEMRNPLSALKTSVDVIQSTLPNGHDRSSDSYTISAKDLEVVTELLEGADEVIRNGNEAIDLLLTSIDKNRVSNSTFTRHSIQQVIEDTL
;
A
#
# COMPACT_ATOMS: atom_id res chain seq x y z
N MET A 1 -11.94 14.60 4.61
CA MET A 1 -12.46 13.35 5.22
C MET A 1 -11.70 12.11 4.76
N ASP A 2 -11.01 12.18 3.61
CA ASP A 2 -10.34 11.02 3.01
C ASP A 2 -9.04 10.58 3.71
N VAL A 3 -8.35 11.49 4.41
CA VAL A 3 -7.05 11.17 5.05
C VAL A 3 -7.20 10.08 6.12
N VAL A 4 -8.19 10.18 7.01
CA VAL A 4 -8.41 9.18 8.08
C VAL A 4 -8.77 7.81 7.49
N LYS A 5 -9.59 7.77 6.43
CA LYS A 5 -9.92 6.54 5.72
C LYS A 5 -8.72 5.95 5.01
N LYS A 6 -7.89 6.80 4.37
CA LYS A 6 -6.64 6.41 3.73
C LYS A 6 -5.72 5.72 4.74
N ILE A 7 -5.46 6.36 5.88
CA ILE A 7 -4.64 5.82 6.98
C ILE A 7 -5.13 4.44 7.41
N TYR A 8 -6.45 4.29 7.64
CA TYR A 8 -7.03 3.02 8.03
C TYR A 8 -6.84 1.94 6.95
N HIS A 9 -7.07 2.27 5.68
CA HIS A 9 -6.94 1.31 4.57
C HIS A 9 -5.49 0.82 4.39
N TYR A 10 -4.50 1.70 4.55
CA TYR A 10 -3.08 1.29 4.53
C TYR A 10 -2.71 0.40 5.72
N ALA A 11 -3.33 0.63 6.88
CA ALA A 11 -3.07 -0.16 8.10
C ALA A 11 -3.87 -1.47 8.18
N GLU A 12 -4.97 -1.58 7.43
CA GLU A 12 -5.91 -2.70 7.46
C GLU A 12 -5.27 -4.09 7.34
N PRO A 13 -4.27 -4.34 6.46
CA PRO A 13 -3.63 -5.65 6.37
C PRO A 13 -2.94 -6.09 7.65
N ASN A 14 -2.36 -5.13 8.39
CA ASN A 14 -1.59 -5.39 9.61
C ASN A 14 -2.41 -5.22 10.89
N LEU A 15 -3.64 -4.72 10.78
CA LEU A 15 -4.46 -4.29 11.91
C LEU A 15 -4.82 -5.43 12.86
N THR A 16 -5.09 -6.63 12.32
CA THR A 16 -5.39 -7.83 13.13
C THR A 16 -4.20 -8.20 14.01
N LEU A 17 -2.99 -8.18 13.45
CA LEU A 17 -1.76 -8.47 14.16
C LEU A 17 -1.51 -7.44 15.27
N VAL A 18 -1.65 -6.15 14.95
CA VAL A 18 -1.47 -5.05 15.91
C VAL A 18 -2.49 -5.15 17.05
N GLY A 19 -3.75 -5.44 16.74
CA GLY A 19 -4.81 -5.59 17.74
C GLY A 19 -4.54 -6.72 18.72
N TRP A 20 -4.16 -7.91 18.23
CA TRP A 20 -3.82 -9.06 19.09
C TRP A 20 -2.53 -8.83 19.88
N MET A 21 -1.50 -8.28 19.23
CA MET A 21 -0.23 -7.93 19.89
C MET A 21 -0.47 -6.94 21.04
N GLY A 22 -1.34 -5.95 20.84
CA GLY A 22 -1.76 -5.02 21.88
C GLY A 22 -2.55 -5.71 23.00
N PHE A 23 -3.62 -6.42 22.64
CA PHE A 23 -4.49 -7.09 23.61
C PHE A 23 -3.74 -8.05 24.54
N VAL A 24 -2.80 -8.82 23.99
CA VAL A 24 -1.97 -9.74 24.79
C VAL A 24 -0.79 -9.01 25.45
N GLY A 25 -0.17 -8.07 24.74
CA GLY A 25 1.00 -7.34 25.20
C GLY A 25 0.73 -6.52 26.46
N PHE A 26 -0.38 -5.77 26.52
CA PHE A 26 -0.68 -4.90 27.66
C PHE A 26 -0.77 -5.66 29.01
N PRO A 27 -1.52 -6.78 29.12
CA PRO A 27 -1.55 -7.62 30.32
C PRO A 27 -0.21 -8.32 30.62
N VAL A 28 0.48 -8.85 29.60
CA VAL A 28 1.77 -9.53 29.80
C VAL A 28 2.80 -8.55 30.37
N TYR A 29 2.91 -7.37 29.78
CA TYR A 29 3.81 -6.35 30.29
C TYR A 29 3.36 -5.78 31.64
N TYR A 30 2.07 -5.83 32.00
CA TYR A 30 1.67 -5.49 33.37
C TYR A 30 2.32 -6.47 34.35
N TYR A 31 2.25 -7.77 34.06
CA TYR A 31 2.88 -8.77 34.92
C TYR A 31 4.40 -8.56 35.03
N ILE A 32 5.07 -8.31 33.91
CA ILE A 32 6.53 -8.07 33.88
C ILE A 32 6.89 -6.84 34.72
N TRP A 33 6.22 -5.71 34.53
CA TRP A 33 6.59 -4.45 35.18
C TRP A 33 6.03 -4.28 36.59
N ALA A 34 5.02 -5.06 36.98
CA ALA A 34 4.49 -5.04 38.35
C ALA A 34 5.20 -6.07 39.26
N PHE A 35 5.57 -7.24 38.74
CA PHE A 35 6.08 -8.35 39.58
C PHE A 35 7.54 -8.73 39.30
N MET A 36 8.01 -8.71 38.04
CA MET A 36 9.38 -9.14 37.70
C MET A 36 10.39 -7.99 37.80
N PHE A 37 10.04 -6.83 37.26
CA PHE A 37 10.87 -5.61 37.28
C PHE A 37 10.02 -4.42 37.75
N PRO A 38 9.67 -4.37 39.06
CA PRO A 38 8.75 -3.38 39.62
C PRO A 38 9.10 -1.96 39.21
N GLN A 39 8.18 -1.29 38.51
CA GLN A 39 8.28 0.13 38.19
C GLN A 39 7.57 0.98 39.26
N PRO A 40 8.02 2.23 39.52
CA PRO A 40 7.41 3.11 40.52
C PRO A 40 5.91 3.34 40.36
N TYR A 41 5.42 3.36 39.12
CA TYR A 41 4.02 3.55 38.79
C TYR A 41 3.56 2.57 37.73
N GLU A 42 2.54 1.78 38.06
CA GLU A 42 1.83 0.87 37.15
C GLU A 42 0.33 0.89 37.42
N SER A 43 -0.47 0.80 36.35
CA SER A 43 -1.94 0.81 36.43
C SER A 43 -2.56 -0.30 35.60
N MET A 44 -3.16 -1.28 36.30
CA MET A 44 -3.88 -2.38 35.66
C MET A 44 -5.11 -1.90 34.89
N LEU A 45 -5.83 -0.91 35.42
CA LEU A 45 -7.03 -0.35 34.78
C LEU A 45 -6.70 0.33 33.45
N LEU A 46 -5.63 1.12 33.43
CA LEU A 46 -5.20 1.81 32.20
C LEU A 46 -4.78 0.81 31.12
N ARG A 47 -3.98 -0.20 31.49
CA ARG A 47 -3.55 -1.25 30.55
C ARG A 47 -4.72 -2.12 30.09
N GLY A 48 -5.63 -2.47 30.99
CA GLY A 48 -6.86 -3.21 30.65
C GLY A 48 -7.73 -2.44 29.67
N PHE A 49 -7.88 -1.13 29.86
CA PHE A 49 -8.57 -0.27 28.90
C PHE A 49 -7.88 -0.29 27.53
N CYS A 50 -6.56 -0.08 27.46
CA CYS A 50 -5.82 -0.18 26.20
C CYS A 50 -5.99 -1.54 25.51
N ALA A 51 -5.94 -2.63 26.28
CA ALA A 51 -6.11 -3.99 25.77
C ALA A 51 -7.50 -4.19 25.15
N VAL A 52 -8.57 -3.76 25.85
CA VAL A 52 -9.94 -3.87 25.35
C VAL A 52 -10.15 -3.03 24.09
N VAL A 53 -9.65 -1.78 24.07
CA VAL A 53 -9.80 -0.90 22.91
C VAL A 53 -9.09 -1.49 21.67
N LEU A 54 -7.91 -2.11 21.85
CA LEU A 54 -7.21 -2.82 20.78
C LEU A 54 -7.84 -4.16 20.39
N LEU A 55 -8.51 -4.85 21.33
CA LEU A 55 -9.29 -6.05 21.03
C LEU A 55 -10.47 -5.75 20.11
N VAL A 56 -11.17 -4.63 20.34
CA VAL A 56 -12.25 -4.18 19.44
C VAL A 56 -11.71 -3.96 18.02
N LEU A 57 -10.48 -3.45 17.89
CA LEU A 57 -9.81 -3.29 16.60
C LEU A 57 -9.43 -4.65 15.96
N ALA A 58 -9.01 -5.62 16.77
CA ALA A 58 -8.72 -6.98 16.31
C ALA A 58 -9.98 -7.70 15.81
N LEU A 59 -11.13 -7.47 16.46
CA LEU A 59 -12.42 -8.08 16.15
C LEU A 59 -13.27 -7.24 15.18
N ARG A 60 -12.65 -6.32 14.43
CA ARG A 60 -13.35 -5.37 13.55
C ARG A 60 -14.28 -6.01 12.53
N ASP A 61 -13.96 -7.23 12.06
CA ASP A 61 -14.72 -7.94 11.04
C ASP A 61 -16.09 -8.42 11.56
N TYR A 62 -16.23 -8.55 12.88
CA TYR A 62 -17.48 -8.93 13.54
C TYR A 62 -18.35 -7.71 13.91
N ILE A 63 -17.90 -6.50 13.60
CA ILE A 63 -18.63 -5.28 13.94
C ILE A 63 -19.75 -5.03 12.92
N PRO A 64 -20.98 -4.67 13.39
CA PRO A 64 -22.10 -4.39 12.50
C PRO A 64 -21.80 -3.32 11.45
N SER A 65 -22.38 -3.46 10.25
CA SER A 65 -22.12 -2.58 9.10
C SER A 65 -22.39 -1.10 9.36
N TYR A 66 -23.32 -0.77 10.27
CA TYR A 66 -23.62 0.63 10.64
C TYR A 66 -22.50 1.29 11.47
N LEU A 67 -21.68 0.51 12.17
CA LEU A 67 -20.51 0.98 12.94
C LEU A 67 -19.23 1.00 12.12
N GLN A 68 -19.12 0.18 11.06
CA GLN A 68 -17.92 0.09 10.22
C GLN A 68 -17.51 1.45 9.63
N LYS A 69 -18.46 2.35 9.36
CA LYS A 69 -18.17 3.71 8.90
C LYS A 69 -17.34 4.56 9.88
N TYR A 70 -17.36 4.22 11.17
CA TYR A 70 -16.63 4.93 12.23
C TYR A 70 -15.28 4.27 12.57
N LEU A 71 -15.01 3.06 12.08
CA LEU A 71 -13.77 2.33 12.35
C LEU A 71 -12.49 3.14 12.04
N PRO A 72 -12.41 3.90 10.94
CA PRO A 72 -11.22 4.71 10.68
C PRO A 72 -10.94 5.77 11.76
N TYR A 73 -11.99 6.39 12.31
CA TYR A 73 -11.86 7.37 13.39
C TYR A 73 -11.51 6.69 14.71
N TYR A 74 -12.16 5.56 14.99
CA TYR A 74 -11.86 4.72 16.14
C TYR A 74 -10.39 4.26 16.13
N TYR A 75 -9.88 3.86 14.97
CA TYR A 75 -8.48 3.47 14.78
C TYR A 75 -7.52 4.61 15.12
N VAL A 76 -7.71 5.79 14.51
CA VAL A 76 -6.85 6.96 14.77
C VAL A 76 -6.87 7.33 16.25
N ALA A 77 -8.05 7.32 16.89
CA ALA A 77 -8.16 7.59 18.32
C ALA A 77 -7.45 6.53 19.18
N THR A 78 -7.67 5.25 18.86
CA THR A 78 -7.06 4.10 19.56
C THR A 78 -5.55 4.15 19.49
N ILE A 79 -4.99 4.36 18.29
CA ILE A 79 -3.55 4.44 18.09
C ILE A 79 -2.97 5.64 18.82
N THR A 80 -3.61 6.81 18.76
CA THR A 80 -3.17 8.02 19.50
C THR A 80 -3.10 7.74 21.00
N PHE A 81 -4.15 7.10 21.54
CA PHE A 81 -4.25 6.83 22.96
C PHE A 81 -3.25 5.76 23.41
N CYS A 82 -3.20 4.62 22.72
CA CYS A 82 -2.43 3.45 23.14
C CYS A 82 -0.92 3.58 22.85
N LEU A 83 -0.53 4.37 21.86
CA LEU A 83 0.88 4.56 21.49
C LEU A 83 1.42 5.88 22.09
N PRO A 84 1.36 7.05 21.43
CA PRO A 84 2.07 8.22 21.93
C PRO A 84 1.56 8.71 23.29
N PHE A 85 0.27 8.61 23.60
CA PHE A 85 -0.24 9.06 24.91
C PHE A 85 0.15 8.13 26.05
N PHE A 86 -0.19 6.83 25.97
CA PHE A 86 0.07 5.88 27.04
C PHE A 86 1.57 5.80 27.38
N PHE A 87 2.44 5.65 26.38
CA PHE A 87 3.88 5.50 26.63
C PHE A 87 4.50 6.79 27.16
N MET A 88 4.08 7.96 26.68
CA MET A 88 4.54 9.24 27.21
C MET A 88 4.06 9.47 28.64
N PHE A 89 2.80 9.15 28.93
CA PHE A 89 2.25 9.24 30.28
C PHE A 89 3.00 8.33 31.26
N MET A 90 3.25 7.08 30.87
CA MET A 90 3.99 6.14 31.69
C MET A 90 5.45 6.57 31.90
N LEU A 91 6.10 7.16 30.90
CA LEU A 91 7.44 7.74 31.03
C LEU A 91 7.48 8.86 32.09
N LEU A 92 6.50 9.78 32.05
CA LEU A 92 6.41 10.89 33.00
C LEU A 92 6.04 10.43 34.41
N MET A 93 5.16 9.44 34.54
CA MET A 93 4.80 8.87 35.84
C MET A 93 5.94 8.06 36.47
N ASN A 94 6.81 7.45 35.66
CA ASN A 94 7.97 6.68 36.10
C ASN A 94 9.29 7.46 35.99
N ASP A 95 9.23 8.79 36.07
CA ASP A 95 10.39 9.67 36.28
C ASP A 95 11.55 9.41 35.31
N TRP A 96 11.22 9.24 34.02
CA TRP A 96 12.21 9.01 32.95
C TRP A 96 13.06 7.74 33.10
N SER A 97 12.52 6.70 33.76
CA SER A 97 13.17 5.39 33.83
C SER A 97 13.60 4.86 32.45
N THR A 98 14.76 4.21 32.41
CA THR A 98 15.37 3.71 31.17
C THR A 98 14.45 2.73 30.43
N VAL A 99 13.69 1.92 31.16
CA VAL A 99 12.70 0.99 30.61
C VAL A 99 11.64 1.74 29.81
N TRP A 100 11.08 2.82 30.36
CA TRP A 100 10.04 3.59 29.69
C TRP A 100 10.59 4.47 28.57
N VAL A 101 11.85 4.92 28.66
CA VAL A 101 12.56 5.59 27.55
C VAL A 101 12.67 4.65 26.34
N MET A 102 13.15 3.42 26.57
CA MET A 102 13.30 2.42 25.51
C MET A 102 11.93 1.99 24.96
N SER A 103 10.93 1.87 25.83
CA SER A 103 9.55 1.55 25.44
C SER A 103 8.93 2.65 24.59
N LEU A 104 9.14 3.92 24.94
CA LEU A 104 8.69 5.06 24.12
C LEU A 104 9.41 5.09 22.77
N MET A 105 10.70 4.76 22.72
CA MET A 105 11.43 4.67 21.46
C MET A 105 10.85 3.60 20.52
N ALA A 106 10.57 2.40 21.05
CA ALA A 106 9.90 1.34 20.30
C ALA A 106 8.49 1.75 19.85
N CYS A 107 7.76 2.45 20.72
CA CYS A 107 6.45 3.02 20.42
C CYS A 107 6.51 4.01 19.26
N ILE A 108 7.51 4.90 19.20
CA ILE A 108 7.67 5.85 18.08
C ILE A 108 7.82 5.11 16.75
N PHE A 109 8.63 4.04 16.70
CA PHE A 109 8.77 3.22 15.50
C PHE A 109 7.44 2.61 15.06
N LEU A 110 6.71 1.99 15.99
CA LEU A 110 5.39 1.43 15.69
C LEU A 110 4.40 2.51 15.24
N HIS A 111 4.43 3.70 15.85
CA HIS A 111 3.55 4.80 15.50
C HIS A 111 3.80 5.31 14.07
N VAL A 112 5.07 5.45 13.69
CA VAL A 112 5.49 5.79 12.32
C VAL A 112 5.02 4.74 11.32
N LEU A 113 5.18 3.46 11.65
CA LEU A 113 4.79 2.33 10.80
C LEU A 113 3.27 2.14 10.67
N LEU A 114 2.44 2.77 11.52
CA LEU A 114 1.00 2.51 11.56
C LEU A 114 0.16 3.66 10.98
N VAL A 115 0.62 4.90 11.13
CA VAL A 115 -0.18 6.08 10.73
C VAL A 115 -0.02 6.43 9.27
N HIS A 116 1.13 6.14 8.64
CA HIS A 116 1.36 6.36 7.21
C HIS A 116 1.00 7.78 6.69
N GLU A 117 1.00 8.79 7.56
CA GLU A 117 0.70 10.19 7.19
C GLU A 117 1.39 11.14 8.17
N SER A 118 2.47 11.81 7.72
CA SER A 118 3.34 12.60 8.60
C SER A 118 2.60 13.72 9.33
N LYS A 119 1.64 14.41 8.67
CA LYS A 119 0.88 15.50 9.30
C LYS A 119 0.03 15.00 10.47
N VAL A 120 -0.65 13.86 10.30
CA VAL A 120 -1.50 13.27 11.34
C VAL A 120 -0.62 12.73 12.46
N LEU A 121 0.50 12.11 12.13
CA LEU A 121 1.47 11.61 13.09
C LEU A 121 1.99 12.75 14.00
N PHE A 122 2.47 13.86 13.43
CA PHE A 122 2.89 15.04 14.22
C PHE A 122 1.78 15.57 15.13
N LEU A 123 0.56 15.71 14.60
CA LEU A 123 -0.57 16.18 15.38
C LEU A 123 -0.88 15.25 16.57
N GLN A 124 -0.93 13.93 16.33
CA GLN A 124 -1.17 12.93 17.36
C GLN A 124 -0.10 12.96 18.44
N THR A 125 1.17 13.09 18.06
CA THR A 125 2.29 13.14 19.01
C THR A 125 2.23 14.39 19.87
N ILE A 126 2.01 15.57 19.27
CA ILE A 126 1.89 16.82 20.03
C ILE A 126 0.70 16.76 20.99
N LEU A 127 -0.47 16.35 20.50
CA LEU A 127 -1.68 16.21 21.33
C LEU A 127 -1.45 15.22 22.48
N SER A 128 -0.79 14.11 22.21
CA SER A 128 -0.51 13.08 23.21
C SER A 128 0.48 13.53 24.26
N ILE A 129 1.55 14.25 23.87
CA ILE A 129 2.51 14.83 24.80
C ILE A 129 1.82 15.84 25.72
N ILE A 130 1.02 16.75 25.15
CA ILE A 130 0.27 17.75 25.93
C ILE A 130 -0.71 17.05 26.89
N ALA A 131 -1.49 16.09 26.40
CA ALA A 131 -2.46 15.35 27.21
C ALA A 131 -1.79 14.54 28.33
N ALA A 132 -0.67 13.87 28.02
CA ALA A 132 0.11 13.11 29.00
C ALA A 132 0.71 14.03 30.08
N ALA A 133 1.25 15.17 29.68
CA ALA A 133 1.79 16.17 30.62
C ALA A 133 0.69 16.74 31.52
N LEU A 134 -0.47 17.10 30.95
CA LEU A 134 -1.60 17.62 31.71
C LEU A 134 -2.14 16.57 32.70
N THR A 135 -2.30 15.33 32.25
CA THR A 135 -2.78 14.23 33.10
C THR A 135 -1.79 13.94 34.22
N THR A 136 -0.50 13.91 33.92
CA THR A 136 0.55 13.73 34.94
C THR A 136 0.52 14.86 35.96
N TRP A 137 0.39 16.11 35.51
CA TRP A 137 0.29 17.26 36.39
C TRP A 137 -0.92 17.18 37.32
N THR A 138 -2.08 16.75 36.82
CA THR A 138 -3.28 16.58 37.67
C THR A 138 -3.13 15.50 38.73
N ILE A 139 -2.31 14.47 38.48
CA ILE A 139 -2.13 13.33 39.40
C ILE A 139 -0.99 13.59 40.40
N LYS A 140 0.18 14.05 39.92
CA LYS A 140 1.36 14.31 40.76
C LYS A 140 1.34 15.70 41.43
N GLY A 141 0.52 16.64 40.94
CA GLY A 141 0.46 18.03 41.42
C GLY A 141 1.65 18.90 40.96
N GLU A 142 2.81 18.29 40.71
CA GLU A 142 4.01 18.95 40.18
C GLU A 142 4.59 18.12 39.03
N ILE A 143 5.03 18.81 37.97
CA ILE A 143 5.94 18.22 36.98
C ILE A 143 7.35 18.58 37.46
N THR A 144 8.05 17.62 38.05
CA THR A 144 9.43 17.86 38.51
C THR A 144 10.35 17.99 37.29
N TYR A 145 10.54 19.24 36.81
CA TYR A 145 11.39 19.55 35.65
C TYR A 145 12.83 19.06 35.80
N ASN A 146 13.32 18.89 37.04
CA ASN A 146 14.66 18.38 37.34
C ASN A 146 14.86 16.89 36.98
N MET A 147 13.81 16.15 36.64
CA MET A 147 13.93 14.74 36.22
C MET A 147 13.95 14.56 34.69
N VAL A 148 13.81 15.64 33.92
CA VAL A 148 13.90 15.56 32.46
C VAL A 148 15.35 15.28 32.06
N MET A 149 15.58 14.07 31.57
CA MET A 149 16.85 13.64 31.01
C MET A 149 17.02 14.22 29.60
N TRP A 150 17.52 15.45 29.53
CA TRP A 150 17.80 16.19 28.28
C TRP A 150 18.50 15.38 27.18
N PRO A 151 19.44 14.46 27.47
CA PRO A 151 20.09 13.65 26.44
C PRO A 151 19.14 12.77 25.62
N TYR A 152 17.97 12.39 26.14
CA TYR A 152 17.02 11.54 25.40
C TYR A 152 16.20 12.33 24.39
N ILE A 153 16.02 13.65 24.56
CA ILE A 153 15.21 14.47 23.67
C ILE A 153 15.78 14.48 22.22
N PRO A 154 17.09 14.72 21.99
CA PRO A 154 17.69 14.61 20.67
C PRO A 154 17.52 13.22 20.05
N ILE A 155 17.55 12.16 20.86
CA ILE A 155 17.38 10.78 20.38
C ILE A 155 15.96 10.56 19.88
N PHE A 156 14.95 10.95 20.67
CA PHE A 156 13.56 10.86 20.22
C PHE A 156 13.30 11.72 18.98
N LEU A 157 13.85 12.93 18.93
CA LEU A 157 13.72 13.80 17.76
C LEU A 157 14.36 13.16 16.52
N PHE A 158 15.57 12.61 16.66
CA PHE A 158 16.27 11.89 15.60
C PHE A 158 15.42 10.72 15.09
N THR A 159 14.93 9.86 15.98
CA THR A 159 14.08 8.71 15.62
C THR A 159 12.81 9.16 14.89
N TYR A 160 12.19 10.24 15.35
CA TYR A 160 10.96 10.75 14.75
C TYR A 160 11.20 11.34 13.35
N VAL A 161 12.27 12.12 13.19
CA VAL A 161 12.63 12.77 11.91
C VAL A 161 13.07 11.73 10.89
N PHE A 162 14.02 10.87 11.23
CA PHE A 162 14.52 9.85 10.31
C PHE A 162 13.48 8.76 10.05
N GLY A 163 12.70 8.37 11.06
CA GLY A 163 11.56 7.47 10.87
C GLY A 163 10.57 8.00 9.83
N ASN A 164 10.20 9.28 9.91
CA ASN A 164 9.35 9.92 8.90
C ASN A 164 10.01 10.01 7.52
N LEU A 165 11.32 10.30 7.46
CA LEU A 165 12.04 10.41 6.20
C LEU A 165 12.12 9.06 5.46
N PHE A 166 12.44 7.98 6.18
CA PHE A 166 12.44 6.63 5.63
C PHE A 166 11.04 6.20 5.20
N TYR A 167 10.02 6.53 6.00
CA TYR A 167 8.63 6.32 5.63
C TYR A 167 8.28 7.02 4.32
N PHE A 168 8.56 8.32 4.21
CA PHE A 168 8.27 9.12 3.02
C PHE A 168 8.94 8.55 1.77
N ARG A 169 10.22 8.15 1.89
CA ARG A 169 10.95 7.55 0.77
C ARG A 169 10.35 6.21 0.34
N ASN A 170 9.99 5.35 1.29
CA ASN A 170 9.39 4.05 1.00
C ASN A 170 8.00 4.20 0.35
N GLN A 171 7.18 5.13 0.86
CA GLN A 171 5.87 5.41 0.31
C GLN A 171 5.95 5.96 -1.12
N ALA A 172 6.86 6.92 -1.37
CA ALA A 172 7.07 7.48 -2.70
C ALA A 172 7.49 6.40 -3.72
N GLU A 173 8.32 5.44 -3.31
CA GLU A 173 8.71 4.32 -4.16
C GLU A 173 7.53 3.40 -4.49
N HIS A 174 6.70 3.04 -3.50
CA HIS A 174 5.50 2.24 -3.72
C HIS A 174 4.49 2.94 -4.63
N GLU A 175 4.20 4.23 -4.40
CA GLU A 175 3.30 5.02 -5.24
C GLU A 175 3.84 5.16 -6.68
N SER A 176 5.15 5.26 -6.86
CA SER A 176 5.79 5.25 -8.18
C SER A 176 5.57 3.92 -8.90
N LYS A 177 5.79 2.77 -8.25
CA LYS A 177 5.55 1.44 -8.85
C LYS A 177 4.09 1.24 -9.26
N VAL A 178 3.16 1.62 -8.38
CA VAL A 178 1.71 1.52 -8.66
C VAL A 178 1.30 2.45 -9.79
N SER A 179 1.80 3.69 -9.83
CA SER A 179 1.46 4.63 -10.91
C SER A 179 2.01 4.18 -12.26
N ILE A 180 3.22 3.61 -12.32
CA ILE A 180 3.78 2.99 -13.52
C ILE A 180 2.90 1.83 -13.99
N ALA A 181 2.53 0.91 -13.09
CA ALA A 181 1.66 -0.21 -13.43
C ALA A 181 0.27 0.25 -13.95
N LYS A 182 -0.29 1.31 -13.37
CA LYS A 182 -1.57 1.88 -13.82
C LYS A 182 -1.46 2.56 -15.18
N ALA A 183 -0.43 3.38 -15.39
CA ALA A 183 -0.18 4.04 -16.67
C ALA A 183 0.07 3.01 -17.78
N PHE A 184 0.79 1.94 -17.45
CA PHE A 184 1.00 0.81 -18.34
C PHE A 184 -0.30 0.07 -18.70
N GLY A 185 -1.12 -0.27 -17.71
CA GLY A 185 -2.41 -0.90 -17.96
C GLY A 185 -3.33 -0.03 -18.82
N ALA A 186 -3.29 1.29 -18.62
CA ALA A 186 -3.99 2.25 -19.49
C ALA A 186 -3.39 2.29 -20.91
N GLY A 187 -2.05 2.24 -21.03
CA GLY A 187 -1.33 2.16 -22.30
C GLY A 187 -1.71 0.91 -23.10
N ILE A 188 -1.64 -0.28 -22.50
CA ILE A 188 -2.10 -1.53 -23.14
C ILE A 188 -3.55 -1.39 -23.56
N ALA A 189 -4.44 -0.91 -22.69
CA ALA A 189 -5.86 -0.78 -23.03
C ALA A 189 -6.08 0.14 -24.24
N HIS A 190 -5.30 1.22 -24.35
CA HIS A 190 -5.36 2.14 -25.48
C HIS A 190 -4.81 1.51 -26.77
N GLU A 191 -3.61 0.93 -26.68
CA GLU A 191 -2.95 0.28 -27.82
C GLU A 191 -3.67 -0.99 -28.30
N MET A 192 -4.41 -1.70 -27.43
CA MET A 192 -5.22 -2.87 -27.78
C MET A 192 -6.59 -2.50 -28.34
N ARG A 193 -7.17 -1.36 -27.93
CA ARG A 193 -8.45 -0.92 -28.48
C ARG A 193 -8.36 -0.65 -29.98
N ASN A 194 -7.24 -0.12 -30.46
CA ASN A 194 -7.04 0.19 -31.87
C ASN A 194 -7.09 -1.06 -32.78
N PRO A 195 -6.25 -2.10 -32.59
CA PRO A 195 -6.28 -3.30 -33.41
C PRO A 195 -7.60 -4.06 -33.23
N LEU A 196 -8.17 -4.12 -32.02
CA LEU A 196 -9.46 -4.78 -31.80
C LEU A 196 -10.61 -4.08 -32.54
N SER A 197 -10.59 -2.75 -32.62
CA SER A 197 -11.59 -1.98 -33.38
C SER A 197 -11.43 -2.18 -34.88
N ALA A 198 -10.19 -2.26 -35.36
CA ALA A 198 -9.89 -2.58 -36.76
C ALA A 198 -10.36 -4.01 -37.12
N LEU A 199 -10.02 -5.01 -36.30
CA LEU A 199 -10.48 -6.39 -36.47
C LEU A 199 -12.01 -6.50 -36.46
N LYS A 200 -12.67 -5.79 -35.54
CA LYS A 200 -14.13 -5.76 -35.49
C LYS A 200 -14.71 -5.19 -36.79
N THR A 201 -14.12 -4.13 -37.32
CA THR A 201 -14.55 -3.55 -38.60
C THR A 201 -14.37 -4.54 -39.76
N SER A 202 -13.25 -5.26 -39.81
CA SER A 202 -13.03 -6.32 -40.80
C SER A 202 -14.08 -7.44 -40.68
N VAL A 203 -14.40 -7.88 -39.46
CA VAL A 203 -15.43 -8.90 -39.21
C VAL A 203 -16.82 -8.41 -39.63
N ASP A 204 -17.19 -7.16 -39.29
CA ASP A 204 -18.48 -6.56 -39.65
C ASP A 204 -18.64 -6.51 -41.19
N VAL A 205 -17.57 -6.20 -41.93
CA VAL A 205 -17.58 -6.20 -43.40
C VAL A 205 -17.71 -7.63 -43.94
N ILE A 206 -16.90 -8.58 -43.46
CA ILE A 206 -16.98 -9.99 -43.87
C ILE A 206 -18.40 -10.54 -43.65
N GLN A 207 -19.02 -10.25 -42.50
CA GLN A 207 -20.40 -10.66 -42.21
C GLN A 207 -21.42 -10.04 -43.17
N SER A 208 -21.22 -8.79 -43.59
CA SER A 208 -22.09 -8.11 -44.56
C SER A 208 -21.95 -8.64 -45.99
N THR A 209 -20.78 -9.19 -46.32
CA THR A 209 -20.45 -9.76 -47.63
C THR A 209 -20.87 -11.23 -47.74
N LEU A 210 -20.92 -11.95 -46.61
CA LEU A 210 -21.40 -13.33 -46.58
C LEU A 210 -22.93 -13.39 -46.74
N PRO A 211 -23.46 -14.35 -47.53
CA PRO A 211 -24.90 -14.51 -47.67
C PRO A 211 -25.54 -14.88 -46.34
N ASN A 212 -26.58 -14.14 -45.93
CA ASN A 212 -27.33 -14.40 -44.70
C ASN A 212 -27.99 -15.78 -44.77
N GLY A 213 -27.56 -16.72 -43.92
CA GLY A 213 -28.11 -18.08 -43.82
C GLY A 213 -29.54 -18.19 -43.30
N HIS A 214 -30.31 -17.10 -43.29
CA HIS A 214 -31.72 -17.09 -42.89
C HIS A 214 -32.68 -17.51 -44.00
N ASP A 215 -32.23 -17.63 -45.25
CA ASP A 215 -33.04 -18.14 -46.35
C ASP A 215 -32.85 -19.66 -46.48
N ARG A 216 -33.80 -20.41 -45.89
CA ARG A 216 -33.81 -21.88 -45.72
C ARG A 216 -34.09 -22.68 -47.02
N SER A 217 -33.96 -22.08 -48.19
CA SER A 217 -34.45 -22.65 -49.45
C SER A 217 -33.41 -22.80 -50.57
N SER A 218 -32.11 -22.70 -50.26
CA SER A 218 -31.03 -22.83 -51.25
C SER A 218 -29.98 -23.85 -50.81
N ASP A 219 -29.82 -24.94 -51.57
CA ASP A 219 -28.78 -25.97 -51.37
C ASP A 219 -27.35 -25.49 -51.74
N SER A 220 -27.21 -24.26 -52.28
CA SER A 220 -25.93 -23.72 -52.77
C SER A 220 -25.87 -22.20 -52.64
N TYR A 221 -25.05 -21.71 -51.71
CA TYR A 221 -24.71 -20.28 -51.63
C TYR A 221 -23.56 -19.95 -52.59
N THR A 222 -23.78 -18.99 -53.50
CA THR A 222 -22.74 -18.51 -54.43
C THR A 222 -22.23 -17.15 -53.98
N ILE A 223 -20.92 -17.03 -53.76
CA ILE A 223 -20.22 -15.76 -53.48
C ILE A 223 -19.68 -15.21 -54.81
N SER A 224 -19.82 -13.91 -55.05
CA SER A 224 -19.25 -13.24 -56.22
C SER A 224 -17.72 -13.25 -56.16
N ALA A 225 -17.03 -13.35 -57.29
CA ALA A 225 -15.56 -13.32 -57.33
C ALA A 225 -14.98 -12.05 -56.68
N LYS A 226 -15.69 -10.91 -56.83
CA LYS A 226 -15.32 -9.64 -56.20
C LYS A 226 -15.47 -9.65 -54.67
N ASP A 227 -16.51 -10.30 -54.18
CA ASP A 227 -16.78 -10.42 -52.74
C ASP A 227 -15.77 -11.37 -52.08
N LEU A 228 -15.37 -12.42 -52.79
CA LEU A 228 -14.31 -13.34 -52.37
C LEU A 228 -12.94 -12.63 -52.29
N GLU A 229 -12.63 -11.76 -53.25
CA GLU A 229 -11.41 -10.94 -53.26
C GLU A 229 -11.36 -10.00 -52.04
N VAL A 230 -12.46 -9.29 -51.76
CA VAL A 230 -12.57 -8.40 -50.58
C VAL A 230 -12.41 -9.15 -49.26
N VAL A 231 -13.04 -10.32 -49.11
CA VAL A 231 -12.89 -11.13 -47.89
C VAL A 231 -11.45 -11.61 -47.72
N THR A 232 -10.78 -12.00 -48.80
CA THR A 232 -9.39 -12.45 -48.75
C THR A 232 -8.44 -11.31 -48.35
N GLU A 233 -8.62 -10.12 -48.92
CA GLU A 233 -7.85 -8.92 -48.57
C GLU A 233 -8.05 -8.50 -47.10
N LEU A 234 -9.29 -8.57 -46.60
CA LEU A 234 -9.60 -8.26 -45.19
C LEU A 234 -8.99 -9.27 -44.21
N LEU A 235 -8.91 -10.55 -44.59
CA LEU A 235 -8.27 -11.59 -43.78
C LEU A 235 -6.75 -11.41 -43.73
N GLU A 236 -6.11 -11.05 -44.85
CA GLU A 236 -4.68 -10.70 -44.87
C GLU A 236 -4.39 -9.45 -44.03
N GLY A 237 -5.21 -8.40 -44.17
CA GLY A 237 -5.09 -7.19 -43.35
C GLY A 237 -5.34 -7.43 -41.86
N ALA A 238 -6.21 -8.38 -41.49
CA ALA A 238 -6.44 -8.75 -40.10
C ALA A 238 -5.20 -9.38 -39.43
N ASP A 239 -4.44 -10.20 -40.17
CA ASP A 239 -3.20 -10.81 -39.67
C ASP A 239 -2.13 -9.75 -39.38
N GLU A 240 -2.02 -8.74 -40.26
CA GLU A 240 -1.13 -7.59 -40.04
C GLU A 240 -1.53 -6.75 -38.82
N VAL A 241 -2.84 -6.52 -38.61
CA VAL A 241 -3.35 -5.82 -37.42
C VAL A 241 -3.03 -6.60 -36.13
N ILE A 242 -3.13 -7.93 -36.15
CA ILE A 242 -2.76 -8.79 -35.01
C ILE A 242 -1.25 -8.69 -34.73
N ARG A 243 -0.42 -8.75 -35.78
CA ARG A 243 1.04 -8.61 -35.66
C ARG A 243 1.43 -7.27 -35.04
N ASN A 244 0.85 -6.17 -35.53
CA ASN A 244 1.10 -4.83 -34.99
C ASN A 244 0.63 -4.71 -33.53
N GLY A 245 -0.49 -5.34 -33.17
CA GLY A 245 -0.93 -5.44 -31.78
C GLY A 245 0.08 -6.18 -30.89
N ASN A 246 0.61 -7.30 -31.35
CA ASN A 246 1.64 -8.06 -30.61
C ASN A 246 2.94 -7.27 -30.45
N GLU A 247 3.40 -6.55 -31.48
CA GLU A 247 4.58 -5.68 -31.37
C GLU A 247 4.38 -4.56 -30.34
N ALA A 248 3.19 -3.95 -30.29
CA ALA A 248 2.87 -2.96 -29.27
C ALA A 248 2.91 -3.57 -27.85
N ILE A 249 2.43 -4.81 -27.67
CA ILE A 249 2.55 -5.53 -26.39
C ILE A 249 4.02 -5.78 -26.04
N ASP A 250 4.84 -6.23 -26.98
CA ASP A 250 6.25 -6.53 -26.75
C ASP A 250 7.06 -5.28 -26.38
N LEU A 251 6.81 -4.16 -27.06
CA LEU A 251 7.42 -2.86 -26.71
C LEU A 251 7.03 -2.43 -25.30
N LEU A 252 5.76 -2.57 -24.96
CA LEU A 252 5.23 -2.28 -23.64
C LEU A 252 5.89 -3.19 -22.57
N LEU A 253 5.94 -4.51 -22.78
CA LEU A 253 6.57 -5.45 -21.85
C LEU A 253 8.07 -5.18 -21.67
N THR A 254 8.78 -4.88 -22.76
CA THR A 254 10.20 -4.52 -22.74
C THR A 254 10.46 -3.23 -21.95
N SER A 255 9.54 -2.26 -22.01
CA SER A 255 9.65 -1.01 -21.24
C SER A 255 9.55 -1.21 -19.71
N ILE A 256 8.86 -2.27 -19.26
CA ILE A 256 8.77 -2.67 -17.84
C ILE A 256 9.99 -3.47 -17.42
N ASP A 257 10.41 -4.42 -18.24
CA ASP A 257 11.54 -5.28 -17.95
C ASP A 257 12.85 -4.54 -18.26
N LYS A 258 13.19 -3.56 -17.39
CA LYS A 258 14.36 -2.67 -17.51
C LYS A 258 15.71 -3.38 -17.76
N ASN A 259 15.77 -4.72 -17.71
CA ASN A 259 17.01 -5.50 -17.78
C ASN A 259 16.97 -6.75 -18.68
N ARG A 260 15.98 -6.96 -19.55
CA ARG A 260 15.99 -8.11 -20.47
C ARG A 260 15.83 -7.67 -21.92
N VAL A 261 16.92 -7.17 -22.49
CA VAL A 261 17.17 -7.50 -23.89
C VAL A 261 17.43 -9.01 -23.90
N SER A 262 16.49 -9.79 -24.39
CA SER A 262 16.64 -11.24 -24.43
C SER A 262 17.79 -11.61 -25.36
N ASN A 263 18.93 -12.00 -24.79
CA ASN A 263 20.09 -12.46 -25.55
C ASN A 263 19.84 -13.84 -26.21
N SER A 264 18.63 -14.42 -26.11
CA SER A 264 18.28 -15.72 -26.71
C SER A 264 18.40 -15.71 -28.22
N THR A 265 18.16 -14.56 -28.85
CA THR A 265 18.24 -14.36 -30.30
C THR A 265 19.58 -13.76 -30.74
N PHE A 266 20.51 -13.53 -29.80
CA PHE A 266 21.78 -12.89 -30.10
C PHE A 266 22.75 -13.92 -30.66
N THR A 267 23.17 -13.73 -31.90
CA THR A 267 24.21 -14.54 -32.55
C THR A 267 25.53 -13.79 -32.53
N ARG A 268 26.62 -14.49 -32.16
CA ARG A 268 27.97 -13.94 -32.26
C ARG A 268 28.45 -14.06 -33.69
N HIS A 269 28.79 -12.93 -34.32
CA HIS A 269 29.39 -12.90 -35.65
C HIS A 269 30.87 -12.52 -35.56
N SER A 270 31.71 -13.17 -36.36
CA SER A 270 33.10 -12.76 -36.55
C SER A 270 33.12 -11.47 -37.38
N ILE A 271 33.92 -10.49 -36.93
CA ILE A 271 34.10 -9.22 -37.66
C ILE A 271 34.56 -9.47 -39.09
N GLN A 272 35.42 -10.47 -39.30
CA GLN A 272 35.90 -10.84 -40.64
C GLN A 272 34.75 -11.30 -41.54
N GLN A 273 33.83 -12.11 -41.01
CA GLN A 273 32.73 -12.69 -41.76
C GLN A 273 31.71 -11.63 -42.19
N VAL A 274 31.45 -10.63 -41.32
CA VAL A 274 30.55 -9.51 -41.63
C VAL A 274 31.14 -8.61 -42.73
N ILE A 275 32.47 -8.40 -42.71
CA ILE A 275 33.17 -7.58 -43.71
C ILE A 275 33.21 -8.27 -45.08
N GLU A 276 33.42 -9.60 -45.10
CA GLU A 276 33.44 -10.39 -46.34
C GLU A 276 32.04 -10.47 -46.99
N ASP A 277 30.96 -10.54 -46.20
CA ASP A 277 29.58 -10.59 -46.71
C ASP A 277 29.05 -9.23 -47.23
N THR A 278 29.76 -8.12 -46.99
CA THR A 278 29.35 -6.76 -47.43
C THR A 278 30.15 -6.20 -48.61
N LEU A 279 31.16 -6.93 -49.11
CA LEU A 279 31.96 -6.58 -50.30
C LEU A 279 31.52 -7.38 -51.52
#